data_AF-A0A382KK87-F1
#
_entry.id   AF-A0A382KK87-F1
#
_cell.length_a   1.000
_cell.length_b   1.000
_cell.length_c   1.000
_cell.angle_alpha   90.00
_cell.angle_beta   90.00
_cell.angle_gamma   90.00
#
_symmetry.space_group_name_H-M   'P 1'
#
loop_
_entity.id
_entity.type
_entity.pdbx_description
1 polymer ?
#
loop_
_entity_poly.entity_id
_entity_poly.type
_entity_poly.pdbx_seq_one_letter_code
_entity_poly.pdbx_strand_id
1 'polypeptide(L)'
;MAYIEHFADALPDPARVAEEKSRLEAAGVKYILSCWIDLLGVPKTKPVPISDFELLCMGKGPQFAVHSISFVPELGPADSDQIPLPDLDS
;
A
#
# COMPACT_ATOMS: atom_id res chain seq x y z
N MET A 1 -0.76 11.46 14.17
CA MET A 1 0.08 10.25 14.12
C MET A 1 1.43 10.57 14.74
N ALA A 2 1.99 9.67 15.56
CA ALA A 2 3.40 9.75 15.93
C ALA A 2 4.26 9.32 14.72
N TYR A 3 5.47 9.85 14.60
CA TYR A 3 6.43 9.35 13.61
C TYR A 3 6.85 7.92 13.98
N ILE A 4 6.78 7.02 13.01
CA ILE A 4 7.15 5.61 13.18
C ILE A 4 8.54 5.41 12.58
N GLU A 5 9.51 5.02 13.41
CA GLU A 5 10.92 4.90 13.01
C GLU A 5 11.23 3.54 12.35
N HIS A 6 10.53 2.48 12.75
CA HIS A 6 10.78 1.13 12.24
C HIS A 6 9.58 0.60 11.44
N PHE A 7 9.88 -0.04 10.31
CA PHE A 7 8.85 -0.60 9.42
C PHE A 7 7.91 -1.58 10.13
N ALA A 8 8.43 -2.43 11.02
CA ALA A 8 7.63 -3.39 11.75
C ALA A 8 6.53 -2.74 12.60
N ASP A 9 6.81 -1.55 13.14
CA ASP A 9 5.87 -0.79 13.97
C ASP A 9 4.80 -0.06 13.12
N ALA A 10 5.03 0.05 11.80
CA ALA A 10 4.06 0.60 10.86
C ALA A 10 3.05 -0.45 10.36
N LEU A 11 3.34 -1.73 10.55
CA LEU A 11 2.47 -2.82 10.07
C LEU A 11 1.16 -2.87 10.88
N PRO A 12 0.02 -3.10 10.22
CA PRO A 12 -1.26 -3.24 10.90
C PRO A 12 -1.31 -4.54 11.72
N ASP A 13 -2.20 -4.59 12.72
CA ASP A 13 -2.51 -5.81 13.47
C ASP A 13 -3.00 -6.91 12.50
N PRO A 14 -2.35 -8.10 12.45
CA PRO A 14 -2.80 -9.21 11.61
C PRO A 14 -4.26 -9.63 11.83
N ALA A 15 -4.78 -9.52 13.06
CA ALA A 15 -6.18 -9.84 13.35
C ALA A 15 -7.13 -8.85 12.66
N ARG A 16 -6.78 -7.56 12.66
CA ARG A 16 -7.52 -6.50 11.96
C ARG A 16 -7.48 -6.69 10.45
N VAL A 17 -6.32 -7.07 9.90
CA VAL A 17 -6.19 -7.39 8.46
C VAL A 17 -7.12 -8.55 8.08
N ALA A 18 -7.18 -9.63 8.86
CA ALA A 18 -8.04 -10.77 8.58
C ALA A 18 -9.54 -10.41 8.67
N GLU A 19 -9.92 -9.58 9.65
CA GLU A 19 -11.29 -9.06 9.79
C GLU A 19 -11.69 -8.24 8.55
N GLU A 20 -10.86 -7.28 8.14
CA GLU A 20 -11.12 -6.42 6.99
C GLU A 20 -11.19 -7.22 5.69
N LYS A 21 -10.29 -8.19 5.50
CA LYS A 21 -10.34 -9.09 4.34
C LYS A 21 -11.68 -9.81 4.25
N SER A 22 -12.12 -10.39 5.37
CA SER A 22 -13.39 -11.13 5.45
C SER A 22 -14.57 -10.22 5.12
N ARG A 23 -14.56 -8.98 5.61
CA ARG A 23 -15.57 -7.96 5.30
C ARG A 23 -15.60 -7.61 3.81
N LEU A 24 -14.44 -7.39 3.19
CA LEU A 24 -14.31 -7.07 1.77
C LEU A 24 -14.77 -8.24 0.88
N GLU A 25 -14.37 -9.46 1.21
CA GLU A 25 -14.79 -10.67 0.48
C GLU A 25 -16.31 -10.89 0.58
N ALA A 26 -16.89 -10.71 1.78
CA ALA A 26 -18.34 -10.79 1.98
C ALA A 26 -19.12 -9.73 1.19
N ALA A 27 -18.53 -8.54 0.99
CA ALA A 27 -19.06 -7.49 0.13
C ALA A 27 -18.88 -7.78 -1.38
N GLY A 28 -18.23 -8.90 -1.74
CA GLY A 28 -18.02 -9.31 -3.13
C GLY A 28 -16.82 -8.66 -3.80
N VAL A 29 -15.95 -7.98 -3.06
CA VAL A 29 -14.75 -7.32 -3.60
C VAL A 29 -13.82 -8.36 -4.23
N LYS A 30 -13.34 -8.06 -5.44
CA LYS A 30 -12.40 -8.92 -6.20
C LYS A 30 -11.02 -8.29 -6.36
N TYR A 31 -10.97 -6.96 -6.37
CA TYR A 31 -9.75 -6.19 -6.50
C TYR A 31 -9.80 -4.98 -5.58
N ILE A 32 -8.63 -4.61 -5.06
CA ILE A 32 -8.41 -3.42 -4.25
C ILE A 32 -7.43 -2.53 -5.00
N LEU A 33 -7.59 -1.21 -4.86
CA LEU A 33 -6.65 -0.25 -5.43
C LEU A 33 -5.58 0.07 -4.38
N SER A 34 -4.36 -0.37 -4.62
CA SER A 34 -3.19 0.12 -3.88
C SER A 34 -2.85 1.51 -4.43
N CYS A 35 -3.03 2.54 -3.61
CA CYS A 35 -2.99 3.94 -4.01
C CYS A 35 -1.83 4.68 -3.37
N TRP A 36 -1.17 5.52 -4.16
CA TRP A 36 -0.21 6.53 -3.73
C TRP A 36 -0.65 7.88 -4.33
N ILE A 37 -0.64 8.97 -3.56
CA ILE A 37 -0.85 10.33 -4.09
C ILE A 37 0.50 11.04 -4.25
N ASP A 38 0.86 11.44 -5.48
CA ASP A 38 2.13 12.14 -5.74
C ASP A 38 2.10 13.59 -5.24
N LEU A 39 3.23 14.31 -5.27
CA LEU A 39 3.27 15.69 -4.74
C LEU A 39 2.42 16.69 -5.53
N LEU A 40 1.89 16.31 -6.70
CA LEU A 40 0.95 17.10 -7.49
C LEU A 40 -0.50 16.75 -7.20
N GLY A 41 -0.76 15.84 -6.26
CA GLY A 41 -2.10 15.37 -5.93
C GLY A 41 -2.64 14.34 -6.91
N VAL A 42 -1.81 13.76 -7.78
CA VAL A 42 -2.27 12.78 -8.78
C VAL A 42 -2.20 11.37 -8.20
N PRO A 43 -3.31 10.61 -8.20
CA PRO A 43 -3.30 9.24 -7.73
C PRO A 43 -2.53 8.33 -8.69
N LYS A 44 -1.67 7.48 -8.14
CA LYS A 44 -0.99 6.37 -8.81
C LYS A 44 -1.53 5.10 -8.19
N THR A 45 -2.21 4.28 -9.00
CA THR A 45 -2.99 3.16 -8.50
C THR A 45 -2.62 1.87 -9.20
N LYS A 46 -2.45 0.78 -8.44
CA LYS A 46 -2.33 -0.57 -8.99
C LYS A 46 -3.48 -1.44 -8.48
N PRO A 47 -4.23 -2.11 -9.36
CA PRO A 47 -5.21 -3.09 -8.92
C PRO A 47 -4.49 -4.31 -8.36
N VAL A 48 -4.91 -4.75 -7.18
CA VAL A 48 -4.39 -5.91 -6.45
C VAL A 48 -5.55 -6.89 -6.26
N PRO A 49 -5.41 -8.17 -6.62
CA PRO A 49 -6.47 -9.15 -6.36
C PRO A 49 -6.68 -9.30 -4.85
N ILE A 50 -7.93 -9.54 -4.43
CA ILE A 50 -8.28 -9.70 -3.01
C ILE A 50 -7.51 -10.86 -2.34
N SER A 51 -7.07 -11.85 -3.12
CA SER A 51 -6.21 -12.95 -2.66
C SER A 51 -4.92 -12.46 -2.01
N ASP A 52 -4.42 -11.31 -2.46
CA ASP A 52 -3.11 -10.76 -2.07
C ASP A 52 -3.25 -9.66 -1.02
N PHE A 53 -4.46 -9.43 -0.49
CA PHE A 53 -4.72 -8.35 0.46
C PHE A 53 -3.83 -8.41 1.71
N GLU A 54 -3.68 -9.59 2.31
CA GLU A 54 -2.79 -9.75 3.46
C GLU A 54 -1.34 -9.45 3.11
N LEU A 55 -0.87 -9.86 1.93
CA LEU A 55 0.49 -9.56 1.47
C LEU A 55 0.68 -8.05 1.26
N LEU A 56 -0.32 -7.38 0.70
CA LEU A 56 -0.36 -5.93 0.54
C LEU A 56 -0.26 -5.21 1.89
N CYS A 57 -1.06 -5.62 2.88
CA CYS A 57 -1.02 -5.07 4.24
C CYS A 57 0.29 -5.37 4.99
N MET A 58 1.05 -6.37 4.55
CA MET A 58 2.37 -6.70 5.08
C MET A 58 3.52 -6.03 4.31
N GLY A 59 3.21 -5.08 3.42
CA GLY A 59 4.20 -4.37 2.61
C GLY A 59 4.97 -5.27 1.64
N LYS A 60 4.33 -6.35 1.14
CA LYS A 60 4.95 -7.31 0.20
C LYS A 60 4.58 -7.06 -1.27
N GLY A 61 4.01 -5.90 -1.57
CA GLY A 61 3.70 -5.44 -2.92
C GLY A 61 2.32 -4.78 -2.99
N PRO A 62 1.95 -4.21 -4.14
CA PRO A 62 2.73 -4.14 -5.36
C PRO A 62 3.85 -3.09 -5.25
N GLN A 63 4.97 -3.37 -5.88
CA GLN A 63 6.10 -2.45 -5.99
C GLN A 63 5.78 -1.33 -6.98
N PHE A 64 6.21 -0.10 -6.71
CA PHE A 64 6.13 1.05 -7.59
C PHE A 64 7.53 1.56 -7.88
N ALA A 65 7.84 1.68 -9.17
CA ALA A 65 9.02 2.37 -9.66
C ALA A 65 8.92 3.85 -9.25
N VAL A 66 9.66 4.21 -8.20
CA VAL A 66 9.58 5.54 -7.55
C VAL A 66 9.91 6.68 -8.51
N HIS A 67 10.82 6.44 -9.45
CA HIS A 67 11.18 7.41 -10.48
C HIS A 67 10.01 7.72 -11.45
N SER A 68 8.94 6.92 -11.43
CA SER A 68 7.71 7.15 -12.21
C SER A 68 6.62 7.85 -11.39
N ILE A 69 6.88 8.14 -10.10
CA ILE A 69 6.01 8.92 -9.22
C ILE A 69 6.50 10.37 -9.25
N SER A 70 5.63 11.31 -9.63
CA SER A 70 6.03 12.70 -9.82
C SER A 70 6.58 13.30 -8.52
N PHE A 71 7.80 13.83 -8.58
CA PHE A 71 8.44 14.54 -7.48
C PHE A 71 8.60 13.72 -6.18
N VAL A 72 8.96 12.43 -6.23
CA VAL A 72 9.67 11.82 -5.09
C VAL A 72 11.13 12.30 -5.18
N PRO A 73 11.53 13.39 -4.50
CA PRO A 73 12.85 13.97 -4.70
C PRO A 73 13.88 13.00 -4.11
N GLU A 74 15.07 12.97 -4.71
CA GLU A 74 16.21 12.12 -4.32
C GLU A 74 16.24 10.69 -4.88
N LEU A 75 15.14 10.15 -5.40
CA LEU A 75 15.12 8.80 -5.98
C LEU A 75 15.07 8.82 -7.51
N GLY A 76 16.05 8.19 -8.14
CA GLY A 76 16.17 8.01 -9.58
C GLY A 76 15.83 6.59 -10.06
N PRO A 77 16.00 6.30 -11.36
CA PRO A 77 15.68 4.99 -11.94
C PRO A 77 16.53 3.82 -11.43
N ALA A 78 17.64 4.10 -10.74
CA ALA A 78 18.51 3.08 -10.15
C ALA A 78 18.13 2.73 -8.70
N ASP A 79 17.26 3.53 -8.08
CA ASP A 79 16.82 3.28 -6.71
C ASP A 79 15.78 2.16 -6.67
N SER A 80 15.67 1.52 -5.51
CA SER A 80 14.73 0.42 -5.32
C SER A 80 13.29 0.90 -5.43
N ASP A 81 12.44 0.07 -6.05
CA ASP A 81 11.00 0.26 -6.01
C ASP A 81 10.49 0.33 -4.56
N GLN A 82 9.45 1.12 -4.36
CA GLN A 82 8.80 1.26 -3.05
C GLN A 82 7.43 0.60 -3.05
N ILE A 83 6.97 0.25 -1.85
CA ILE A 83 5.68 -0.39 -1.65
C ILE A 83 4.85 0.53 -0.75
N PRO A 84 3.68 1.01 -1.21
CA PRO A 84 2.77 1.74 -0.35
C PRO A 84 2.16 0.78 0.67
N LEU A 85 2.20 1.18 1.94
CA LEU A 85 1.51 0.47 3.01
C LEU A 85 0.10 1.05 3.16
N PRO A 86 -0.97 0.25 3.03
CA PRO A 86 -2.34 0.76 3.15
C PRO A 86 -2.65 1.21 4.57
N ASP A 87 -3.35 2.33 4.69
CA ASP A 87 -4.09 2.70 5.89
C ASP A 87 -5.47 2.02 5.86
N LEU A 88 -5.78 1.22 6.89
CA LEU A 88 -7.04 0.47 6.97
C LEU A 88 -8.20 1.28 7.55
N ASP A 89 -7.94 2.47 8.10
CA ASP A 89 -8.95 3.31 8.74
C ASP A 89 -9.34 4.55 7.88
N SER A 90 -8.88 4.59 6.62
CA SER A 90 -9.29 5.56 5.58
C SER A 90 -10.60 5.16 4.90
#